data_AF-A0A2N3W728-F1
#
_entry.id   AF-A0A2N3W728-F1
#
_cell.length_a   1.000
_cell.length_b   1.000
_cell.length_c   1.000
_cell.angle_alpha   90.00
_cell.angle_beta   90.00
_cell.angle_gamma   90.00
#
_symmetry.space_group_name_H-M   'P 1'
#
loop_
_entity.id
_entity.type
_entity.pdbx_description
1 polymer ?
#
loop_
_entity_poly.entity_id
_entity_poly.type
_entity_poly.pdbx_seq_one_letter_code
_entity_poly.pdbx_strand_id
1 'polypeptide(L)'
;MSHEQTSRTAFPPAAVPAGQPARDRLTGVLLGAAALAMGLMAGVFFAFDVSVMPGLAKTDDRTYATAMQNFNSVIDGSGLFVPVFLGALAVTAWAAFRAFRKGQRALGRWLLAAALCYTAVLALTMGINIPLNNKLADLGHPGPATDYSVIEDFKGTWETANIFRTLLCLTALGGIVRALLLHGRATATGAAS
;
A
#
# COMPACT_ATOMS: atom_id res chain seq x y z
N MET A 1 33.73 -77.52 13.71
CA MET A 1 33.90 -76.14 13.22
C MET A 1 32.53 -75.49 13.24
N SER A 2 32.27 -74.70 14.27
CA SER A 2 30.98 -74.03 14.53
C SER A 2 30.97 -72.69 13.79
N HIS A 3 30.06 -72.50 12.84
CA HIS A 3 29.80 -71.20 12.23
C HIS A 3 28.49 -70.65 12.79
N GLU A 4 28.59 -69.77 13.79
CA GLU A 4 27.48 -68.89 14.20
C GLU A 4 27.25 -67.85 13.11
N GLN A 5 26.13 -67.99 12.41
CA GLN A 5 25.67 -67.05 11.40
C GLN A 5 24.89 -65.93 12.12
N THR A 6 25.57 -64.85 12.47
CA THR A 6 24.96 -63.66 13.07
C THR A 6 24.06 -62.98 12.04
N SER A 7 22.75 -63.16 12.21
CA SER A 7 21.71 -62.51 11.40
C SER A 7 21.67 -61.01 11.74
N ARG A 8 22.30 -60.18 10.91
CA ARG A 8 22.19 -58.71 10.99
C ARG A 8 20.80 -58.31 10.50
N THR A 9 19.92 -57.94 11.42
CA THR A 9 18.68 -57.20 11.12
C THR A 9 19.06 -55.85 10.50
N ALA A 10 18.89 -55.74 9.18
CA ALA A 10 19.03 -54.47 8.48
C ALA A 10 17.89 -53.54 8.91
N PHE A 11 18.23 -52.43 9.57
CA PHE A 11 17.29 -51.34 9.80
C PHE A 11 16.81 -50.81 8.44
N PRO A 12 15.50 -50.64 8.21
CA PRO A 12 15.02 -50.00 7.00
C PRO A 12 15.57 -48.55 6.95
N PRO A 13 15.98 -48.06 5.77
CA PRO A 13 16.47 -46.69 5.65
C PRO A 13 15.37 -45.73 6.11
N ALA A 14 15.73 -44.79 6.98
CA ALA A 14 14.84 -43.71 7.39
C ALA A 14 14.27 -43.03 6.14
N ALA A 15 12.95 -42.99 6.02
CA ALA A 15 12.29 -42.29 4.94
C ALA A 15 12.79 -40.84 4.95
N VAL A 16 13.44 -40.43 3.86
CA VAL A 16 13.80 -39.04 3.63
C VAL A 16 12.48 -38.25 3.71
N PRO A 17 12.31 -37.31 4.66
CA PRO A 17 11.06 -36.57 4.76
C PRO A 17 10.82 -35.89 3.41
N ALA A 18 9.68 -36.23 2.80
CA ALA A 18 9.21 -35.59 1.58
C ALA A 18 9.28 -34.07 1.79
N GLY A 19 9.94 -33.37 0.86
CA GLY A 19 10.28 -31.97 1.00
C GLY A 19 9.07 -31.16 1.49
N GLN A 20 9.24 -30.45 2.62
CA GLN A 20 8.23 -29.54 3.14
C GLN A 20 7.70 -28.70 1.98
N PRO A 21 6.36 -28.66 1.76
CA PRO A 21 5.80 -27.91 0.64
C PRO A 21 6.37 -26.51 0.71
N ALA A 22 7.06 -26.09 -0.36
CA ALA A 22 7.77 -24.84 -0.40
C ALA A 22 6.85 -23.75 0.17
N ARG A 23 7.21 -23.23 1.36
CA ARG A 23 6.52 -22.10 2.02
C ARG A 23 6.06 -21.15 0.90
N ASP A 24 4.82 -20.67 0.92
CA ASP A 24 4.31 -19.76 -0.10
C ASP A 24 4.96 -18.36 0.03
N ARG A 25 6.29 -18.34 -0.14
CA ARG A 25 7.20 -17.21 0.05
C ARG A 25 6.75 -16.05 -0.82
N LEU A 26 6.26 -16.35 -2.02
CA LEU A 26 5.76 -15.34 -2.94
C LEU A 26 4.54 -14.61 -2.37
N THR A 27 3.57 -15.31 -1.78
CA THR A 27 2.43 -14.63 -1.13
C THR A 27 2.91 -13.77 0.05
N GLY A 28 3.82 -14.28 0.88
CA GLY A 28 4.41 -13.48 1.96
C GLY A 28 5.13 -12.22 1.46
N VAL A 29 5.93 -12.34 0.40
CA VAL A 29 6.63 -11.21 -0.24
C VAL A 29 5.65 -10.19 -0.81
N LEU A 30 4.59 -10.65 -1.49
CA LEU A 30 3.57 -9.75 -2.04
C LEU A 30 2.83 -8.99 -0.94
N LEU A 31 2.47 -9.67 0.14
CA LEU A 31 1.80 -9.05 1.28
C LEU A 31 2.71 -8.01 1.97
N GLY A 32 3.99 -8.33 2.15
CA GLY A 32 4.97 -7.39 2.71
C GLY A 32 5.18 -6.17 1.82
N ALA A 33 5.36 -6.38 0.51
CA ALA A 33 5.49 -5.31 -0.47
C ALA A 33 4.23 -4.42 -0.53
N ALA A 34 3.04 -5.03 -0.52
CA ALA A 34 1.78 -4.31 -0.46
C ALA A 34 1.66 -3.46 0.82
N ALA A 35 2.04 -4.02 1.97
CA ALA A 35 1.98 -3.30 3.25
C ALA A 35 2.94 -2.08 3.27
N LEU A 36 4.16 -2.25 2.74
CA LEU A 36 5.13 -1.16 2.65
C LEU A 36 4.65 -0.06 1.69
N ALA A 37 4.21 -0.42 0.49
CA ALA A 37 3.72 0.56 -0.49
C ALA A 37 2.47 1.29 0.03
N MET A 38 1.51 0.56 0.60
CA MET A 38 0.30 1.16 1.18
C MET A 38 0.62 2.05 2.39
N GLY A 39 1.56 1.63 3.23
CA GLY A 39 2.03 2.40 4.38
C GLY A 39 2.72 3.70 3.99
N LEU A 40 3.56 3.68 2.94
CA LEU A 40 4.16 4.90 2.37
C LEU A 40 3.07 5.87 1.89
N MET A 41 2.07 5.37 1.17
CA MET A 41 0.97 6.21 0.68
C MET A 41 0.11 6.79 1.80
N ALA A 42 -0.25 5.96 2.79
CA ALA A 42 -0.95 6.41 3.99
C ALA A 42 -0.14 7.50 4.72
N GLY A 43 1.16 7.29 4.87
CA GLY A 43 2.06 8.24 5.53
C GLY A 43 2.17 9.58 4.80
N VAL A 44 2.25 9.57 3.46
CA VAL A 44 2.26 10.81 2.66
C VAL A 44 0.96 11.58 2.87
N PHE A 45 -0.20 10.95 2.68
CA PHE A 45 -1.48 11.67 2.83
C PHE A 45 -1.69 12.16 4.26
N PHE A 46 -1.35 11.35 5.26
CA PHE A 46 -1.44 11.71 6.66
C PHE A 46 -0.54 12.91 7.01
N ALA A 47 0.70 12.95 6.52
CA ALA A 47 1.60 14.08 6.73
C ALA A 47 1.01 15.38 6.17
N PHE A 48 0.35 15.30 5.01
CA PHE A 48 -0.35 16.45 4.45
C PHE A 48 -1.50 16.94 5.33
N ASP A 49 -2.30 16.02 5.87
CA ASP A 49 -3.44 16.36 6.74
C ASP A 49 -3.01 17.00 8.07
N VAL A 50 -1.94 16.50 8.71
CA VAL A 50 -1.61 16.88 10.09
C VAL A 50 -0.54 17.94 10.22
N SER A 51 0.31 18.14 9.20
CA SER A 51 1.40 19.11 9.29
C SER A 51 1.53 20.03 8.08
N VAL A 52 1.50 19.51 6.85
CA VAL A 52 1.77 20.35 5.67
C VAL A 52 0.65 21.35 5.43
N MET A 53 -0.60 20.90 5.27
CA MET A 53 -1.72 21.80 5.00
C MET A 53 -1.99 22.76 6.18
N PRO A 54 -2.05 22.29 7.45
CA PRO A 54 -2.19 23.19 8.59
C PRO A 54 -1.03 24.18 8.75
N GLY A 55 0.18 23.81 8.33
CA GLY A 55 1.35 24.69 8.33
C GLY A 55 1.23 25.79 7.27
N LEU A 56 0.86 25.43 6.04
CA LEU A 56 0.65 26.39 4.96
C LEU A 56 -0.55 27.30 5.23
N ALA A 57 -1.60 26.82 5.90
CA ALA A 57 -2.74 27.66 6.28
C ALA A 57 -2.38 28.80 7.24
N LYS A 58 -1.19 28.77 7.86
CA LYS A 58 -0.66 29.86 8.70
C LYS A 58 0.18 30.87 7.93
N THR A 59 0.42 30.66 6.64
CA THR A 59 1.14 31.60 5.78
C THR A 59 0.15 32.48 5.00
N ASP A 60 0.66 33.46 4.27
CA ASP A 60 -0.14 34.19 3.28
C ASP A 60 -0.41 33.32 2.03
N ASP A 61 -1.40 33.73 1.24
CA ASP A 61 -1.88 33.01 0.06
C ASP A 61 -0.81 32.83 -1.04
N ARG A 62 0.08 33.83 -1.21
CA ARG A 62 1.17 33.74 -2.19
C ARG A 62 2.15 32.65 -1.79
N THR A 63 2.53 32.60 -0.51
CA THR A 63 3.41 31.56 0.04
C THR A 63 2.76 30.19 -0.07
N TYR A 64 1.47 30.07 0.28
CA TYR A 64 0.70 28.83 0.14
C TYR A 64 0.73 28.32 -1.31
N ALA A 65 0.33 29.16 -2.27
CA ALA A 65 0.24 28.79 -3.68
C ALA A 65 1.61 28.38 -4.23
N THR A 66 2.64 29.18 -3.96
CA THR A 66 4.01 28.89 -4.41
C THR A 66 4.52 27.56 -3.85
N ALA A 67 4.29 27.30 -2.56
CA ALA A 67 4.70 26.05 -1.93
C ALA A 67 3.96 24.84 -2.52
N MET A 68 2.64 24.92 -2.68
CA MET A 68 1.87 23.82 -3.25
C MET A 68 2.16 23.57 -4.72
N GLN A 69 2.38 24.59 -5.54
CA GLN A 69 2.86 24.42 -6.92
C GLN A 69 4.17 23.64 -6.96
N ASN A 70 5.13 24.00 -6.10
CA ASN A 70 6.42 23.31 -6.00
C ASN A 70 6.25 21.85 -5.53
N PHE A 71 5.45 21.59 -4.50
CA PHE A 71 5.20 20.23 -4.02
C PHE A 71 4.55 19.36 -5.09
N ASN A 72 3.52 19.88 -5.77
CA ASN A 72 2.86 19.17 -6.86
C ASN A 72 3.84 18.89 -8.02
N SER A 73 4.62 19.88 -8.44
CA SER A 73 5.60 19.72 -9.52
C SER A 73 6.67 18.66 -9.21
N VAL A 74 7.18 18.63 -7.97
CA VAL A 74 8.16 17.62 -7.54
C VAL A 74 7.54 16.23 -7.49
N ILE A 75 6.27 16.11 -7.06
CA ILE A 75 5.54 14.84 -7.04
C ILE A 75 5.30 14.33 -8.46
N ASP A 76 4.82 15.19 -9.37
CA ASP A 76 4.50 14.83 -10.75
C ASP A 76 5.76 14.47 -11.55
N GLY A 77 6.88 15.16 -11.30
CA GLY A 77 8.18 14.86 -11.89
C GLY A 77 8.94 13.71 -11.22
N SER A 78 8.41 13.12 -10.14
CA SER A 78 9.11 12.08 -9.38
C SER A 78 9.06 10.74 -10.09
N GLY A 79 10.23 10.25 -10.51
CA GLY A 79 10.38 8.89 -11.04
C GLY A 79 10.07 7.77 -10.05
N LEU A 80 9.93 8.07 -8.74
CA LEU A 80 9.63 7.09 -7.71
C LEU A 80 8.16 7.12 -7.26
N PHE A 81 7.53 8.29 -7.22
CA PHE A 81 6.18 8.43 -6.67
C PHE A 81 5.15 7.63 -7.48
N VAL A 82 5.09 7.84 -8.80
CA VAL A 82 4.10 7.17 -9.66
C VAL A 82 4.22 5.64 -9.60
N PRO A 83 5.41 5.03 -9.69
CA PRO A 83 5.57 3.59 -9.50
C PRO A 83 5.09 3.07 -8.14
N VAL A 84 5.38 3.78 -7.04
CA VAL A 84 4.90 3.38 -5.70
C VAL A 84 3.38 3.53 -5.61
N PHE A 85 2.85 4.65 -6.12
CA PHE A 85 1.44 4.98 -6.07
C PHE A 85 0.58 3.97 -6.84
N LEU A 86 0.95 3.63 -8.07
CA LEU A 86 0.24 2.62 -8.86
C LEU A 86 0.62 1.18 -8.44
N GLY A 87 1.87 0.98 -8.04
CA GLY A 87 2.38 -0.31 -7.56
C GLY A 87 1.66 -0.81 -6.31
N ALA A 88 1.28 0.09 -5.40
CA ALA A 88 0.48 -0.26 -4.23
C ALA A 88 -0.82 -0.97 -4.61
N LEU A 89 -1.53 -0.47 -5.63
CA LEU A 89 -2.73 -1.13 -6.16
C LEU A 89 -2.38 -2.45 -6.84
N ALA A 90 -1.41 -2.43 -7.75
CA ALA A 90 -1.07 -3.58 -8.59
C ALA A 90 -0.64 -4.79 -7.74
N VAL A 91 0.24 -4.57 -6.75
CA VAL A 91 0.72 -5.64 -5.86
C VAL A 91 -0.41 -6.15 -4.97
N THR A 92 -1.25 -5.27 -4.42
CA THR A 92 -2.39 -5.66 -3.57
C THR A 92 -3.42 -6.47 -4.35
N ALA A 93 -3.77 -6.03 -5.56
CA ALA A 93 -4.70 -6.74 -6.44
C ALA A 93 -4.14 -8.10 -6.89
N TRP A 94 -2.85 -8.18 -7.20
CA TRP A 94 -2.20 -9.43 -7.56
C TRP A 94 -2.18 -10.43 -6.39
N ALA A 95 -1.91 -9.94 -5.18
CA ALA A 95 -2.00 -10.75 -3.97
C ALA A 95 -3.42 -11.28 -3.75
N ALA A 96 -4.45 -10.45 -3.95
CA ALA A 96 -5.86 -10.85 -3.85
C ALA A 96 -6.21 -11.95 -4.87
N PHE A 97 -5.84 -11.75 -6.13
CA PHE A 97 -6.05 -12.72 -7.20
C PHE A 97 -5.40 -14.07 -6.88
N ARG A 98 -4.15 -14.07 -6.44
CA ARG A 98 -3.44 -15.31 -6.04
C ARG A 98 -4.12 -16.01 -4.87
N ALA A 99 -4.56 -15.26 -3.86
CA ALA A 99 -5.25 -15.81 -2.70
C ALA A 99 -6.53 -16.56 -3.13
N PHE A 100 -7.33 -15.97 -4.01
CA PHE A 100 -8.53 -16.64 -4.54
C PHE A 100 -8.19 -17.87 -5.38
N ARG A 101 -7.16 -17.81 -6.25
CA ARG A 101 -6.70 -18.97 -7.03
C ARG A 101 -6.24 -20.14 -6.16
N LYS A 102 -5.71 -19.86 -4.96
CA LYS A 102 -5.29 -20.87 -3.99
C LYS A 102 -6.39 -21.31 -3.02
N GLY A 103 -7.63 -20.85 -3.22
CA GLY A 103 -8.76 -21.18 -2.34
C GLY A 103 -8.72 -20.48 -0.97
N GLN A 104 -7.80 -19.54 -0.74
CA GLN A 104 -7.65 -18.82 0.52
C GLN A 104 -8.67 -17.67 0.63
N ARG A 105 -9.96 -18.01 0.62
CA ARG A 105 -11.07 -17.04 0.49
C ARG A 105 -11.07 -15.96 1.57
N ALA A 106 -10.75 -16.30 2.81
CA ALA A 106 -10.69 -15.31 3.89
C ALA A 106 -9.60 -14.25 3.63
N LEU A 107 -8.40 -14.68 3.23
CA LEU A 107 -7.28 -13.81 2.90
C LEU A 107 -7.57 -12.97 1.64
N GLY A 108 -8.12 -13.60 0.60
CA GLY A 108 -8.51 -12.92 -0.64
C GLY A 108 -9.54 -11.81 -0.43
N ARG A 109 -10.52 -11.99 0.46
CA ARG A 109 -11.53 -10.96 0.78
C ARG A 109 -10.93 -9.70 1.41
N TRP A 110 -9.98 -9.85 2.34
CA TRP A 110 -9.30 -8.70 2.96
C TRP A 110 -8.47 -7.92 1.94
N LEU A 111 -7.75 -8.61 1.06
CA LEU A 111 -6.96 -7.98 0.01
C LEU A 111 -7.81 -7.32 -1.07
N LEU A 112 -8.94 -7.94 -1.42
CA LEU A 112 -9.89 -7.33 -2.35
C LEU A 112 -10.49 -6.04 -1.77
N ALA A 113 -10.90 -6.06 -0.50
CA ALA A 113 -11.38 -4.86 0.18
C ALA A 113 -10.30 -3.76 0.20
N ALA A 114 -9.05 -4.12 0.51
CA ALA A 114 -7.93 -3.18 0.49
C ALA A 114 -7.68 -2.58 -0.91
N ALA A 115 -7.72 -3.42 -1.96
CA ALA A 115 -7.58 -2.97 -3.34
C ALA A 115 -8.71 -2.01 -3.72
N LEU A 116 -9.96 -2.29 -3.36
CA LEU A 116 -11.11 -1.43 -3.63
C LEU A 116 -11.03 -0.09 -2.90
N CYS A 117 -10.65 -0.09 -1.61
CA CYS A 117 -10.39 1.14 -0.85
C CYS A 117 -9.34 2.00 -1.55
N TYR A 118 -8.25 1.38 -2.01
CA TYR A 118 -7.20 2.12 -2.69
C TYR A 118 -7.58 2.55 -4.12
N THR A 119 -8.44 1.81 -4.81
CA THR A 119 -9.06 2.29 -6.06
C THR A 119 -9.88 3.55 -5.82
N ALA A 120 -10.60 3.66 -4.70
CA ALA A 120 -11.30 4.89 -4.32
C ALA A 120 -10.32 6.05 -4.06
N VAL A 121 -9.14 5.79 -3.48
CA VAL A 121 -8.05 6.78 -3.36
C VAL A 121 -7.61 7.30 -4.73
N LEU A 122 -7.45 6.40 -5.72
CA LEU A 122 -7.13 6.81 -7.10
C LEU A 122 -8.24 7.66 -7.70
N ALA A 123 -9.51 7.30 -7.48
CA ALA A 123 -10.66 8.05 -7.97
C ALA A 123 -10.70 9.48 -7.38
N LEU A 124 -10.47 9.63 -6.07
CA LEU A 124 -10.37 10.94 -5.43
C LEU A 124 -9.19 11.75 -5.97
N THR A 125 -8.05 11.10 -6.15
CA THR A 125 -6.84 11.75 -6.65
C THR A 125 -7.04 12.28 -8.06
N MET A 126 -7.58 11.46 -8.97
CA MET A 126 -7.80 11.83 -10.37
C MET A 126 -8.99 12.77 -10.56
N GLY A 127 -10.06 12.61 -9.76
CA GLY A 127 -11.30 13.36 -9.91
C GLY A 127 -11.34 14.69 -9.16
N ILE A 128 -10.53 14.86 -8.11
CA ILE A 128 -10.56 16.05 -7.25
C ILE A 128 -9.18 16.67 -7.12
N ASN A 129 -8.20 15.92 -6.60
CA ASN A 129 -6.92 16.51 -6.21
C ASN A 129 -6.10 16.96 -7.41
N ILE A 130 -5.96 16.15 -8.47
CA ILE A 130 -5.21 16.52 -9.68
C ILE A 130 -5.87 17.72 -10.39
N PRO A 131 -7.20 17.76 -10.62
CA PRO A 131 -7.84 18.94 -11.19
C PRO A 131 -7.58 20.23 -10.41
N LEU A 132 -7.64 20.18 -9.08
CA LEU A 132 -7.32 21.35 -8.24
C LEU A 132 -5.82 21.70 -8.31
N ASN A 133 -4.93 20.70 -8.31
CA ASN A 133 -3.49 20.91 -8.52
C ASN A 133 -3.19 21.62 -9.84
N ASN A 134 -3.88 21.24 -10.92
CA ASN A 134 -3.72 21.86 -12.23
C ASN A 134 -4.22 23.32 -12.23
N LYS A 135 -5.40 23.59 -11.64
CA LYS A 135 -5.89 24.97 -11.49
C LYS A 135 -4.92 25.86 -10.70
N LEU A 136 -4.28 25.30 -9.66
CA LEU A 136 -3.27 26.02 -8.90
C LEU A 136 -2.01 26.27 -9.74
N ALA A 137 -1.58 25.29 -10.55
CA ALA A 137 -0.47 25.46 -11.46
C ALA A 137 -0.73 26.54 -12.53
N ASP A 138 -1.98 26.68 -12.98
CA ASP A 138 -2.40 27.69 -13.96
C ASP A 138 -2.25 29.14 -13.45
N LEU A 139 -2.09 29.36 -12.14
CA LEU A 139 -1.74 30.67 -11.59
C LEU A 139 -0.35 31.16 -12.04
N GLY A 140 0.50 30.28 -12.56
CA GLY A 140 1.84 30.63 -13.01
C GLY A 140 2.71 31.10 -11.86
N HIS A 141 3.27 32.31 -11.95
CA HIS A 141 4.12 32.91 -10.92
C HIS A 141 3.29 33.84 -10.02
N PRO A 142 2.92 33.42 -8.79
CA PRO A 142 2.00 34.19 -7.97
C PRO A 142 2.61 35.53 -7.53
N GLY A 143 1.87 36.61 -7.74
CA GLY A 143 2.27 37.99 -7.47
C GLY A 143 1.16 38.80 -6.77
N PRO A 144 1.37 40.11 -6.57
CA PRO A 144 0.43 40.96 -5.83
C PRO A 144 -0.96 41.10 -6.48
N ALA A 145 -1.07 40.89 -7.79
CA ALA A 145 -2.32 41.00 -8.56
C ALA A 145 -2.97 39.64 -8.88
N THR A 146 -2.41 38.54 -8.36
CA THR A 146 -2.95 37.19 -8.60
C THR A 146 -4.26 36.99 -7.84
N ASP A 147 -5.25 36.39 -8.49
CA ASP A 147 -6.45 35.90 -7.82
C ASP A 147 -6.15 34.56 -7.13
N TYR A 148 -6.31 34.50 -5.82
CA TYR A 148 -6.05 33.33 -4.98
C TYR A 148 -7.33 32.57 -4.60
N SER A 149 -8.47 32.84 -5.24
CA SER A 149 -9.74 32.16 -4.98
C SER A 149 -9.65 30.62 -4.99
N VAL A 150 -8.77 30.03 -5.80
CA VAL A 150 -8.50 28.59 -5.84
C VAL A 150 -7.96 28.03 -4.50
N ILE A 151 -7.36 28.85 -3.64
CA ILE A 151 -6.87 28.40 -2.32
C ILE A 151 -8.04 28.00 -1.41
N GLU A 152 -9.20 28.65 -1.55
CA GLU A 152 -10.38 28.27 -0.77
C GLU A 152 -10.90 26.89 -1.18
N ASP A 153 -10.81 26.54 -2.48
CA ASP A 153 -11.07 25.18 -2.96
C ASP A 153 -10.05 24.18 -2.40
N PHE A 154 -8.81 24.60 -2.16
CA PHE A 154 -7.80 23.76 -1.51
C PHE A 154 -8.15 23.50 -0.04
N LYS A 155 -8.33 24.57 0.74
CA LYS A 155 -8.65 24.51 2.18
C LYS A 155 -9.94 23.74 2.46
N GLY A 156 -10.92 23.83 1.57
CA GLY A 156 -12.17 23.08 1.67
C GLY A 156 -12.10 21.70 1.02
N THR A 157 -12.06 21.68 -0.31
CA THR A 157 -12.31 20.47 -1.11
C THR A 157 -11.09 19.57 -1.19
N TRP A 158 -9.90 20.14 -1.47
CA TRP A 158 -8.68 19.34 -1.61
C TRP A 158 -8.29 18.67 -0.30
N GLU A 159 -8.31 19.41 0.81
CA GLU A 159 -8.00 18.90 2.15
C GLU A 159 -8.99 17.83 2.58
N THR A 160 -10.30 18.05 2.40
CA THR A 160 -11.32 17.03 2.70
C THR A 160 -11.10 15.76 1.89
N ALA A 161 -10.83 15.88 0.58
CA ALA A 161 -10.51 14.73 -0.25
C ALA A 161 -9.22 14.02 0.24
N ASN A 162 -8.21 14.76 0.70
CA ASN A 162 -6.98 14.20 1.24
C ASN A 162 -7.21 13.40 2.53
N ILE A 163 -8.06 13.90 3.45
CA ILE A 163 -8.47 13.17 4.65
C ILE A 163 -9.11 11.83 4.28
N PHE A 164 -10.02 11.81 3.28
CA PHE A 164 -10.59 10.56 2.79
C PHE A 164 -9.54 9.63 2.21
N ARG A 165 -8.54 10.16 1.46
CA ARG A 165 -7.41 9.36 0.97
C ARG A 165 -6.63 8.71 2.12
N THR A 166 -6.36 9.47 3.18
CA THR A 166 -5.71 8.95 4.39
C THR A 166 -6.51 7.83 5.04
N LEU A 167 -7.80 8.05 5.29
CA LEU A 167 -8.67 7.05 5.93
C LEU A 167 -8.82 5.76 5.09
N LEU A 168 -8.96 5.90 3.77
CA LEU A 168 -9.05 4.77 2.85
C LEU A 168 -7.72 4.00 2.78
N CYS A 169 -6.57 4.69 2.73
CA CYS A 169 -5.26 4.07 2.78
C CYS A 169 -5.02 3.33 4.11
N LEU A 170 -5.40 3.92 5.25
CA LEU A 170 -5.30 3.25 6.55
C LEU A 170 -6.20 2.01 6.63
N THR A 171 -7.41 2.09 6.09
CA THR A 171 -8.33 0.94 6.00
C THR A 171 -7.74 -0.16 5.12
N ALA A 172 -7.18 0.20 3.96
CA ALA A 172 -6.51 -0.74 3.07
C ALA A 172 -5.29 -1.40 3.74
N LEU A 173 -4.46 -0.60 4.40
CA LEU A 173 -3.30 -1.08 5.15
C LEU A 173 -3.73 -2.06 6.26
N GLY A 174 -4.78 -1.73 7.02
CA GLY A 174 -5.35 -2.62 8.04
C GLY A 174 -5.81 -3.95 7.46
N GLY A 175 -6.44 -3.95 6.28
CA GLY A 175 -6.80 -5.16 5.54
C GLY A 175 -5.59 -6.00 5.12
N ILE A 176 -4.51 -5.36 4.63
CA ILE A 176 -3.27 -6.03 4.25
C ILE A 176 -2.56 -6.62 5.48
N VAL A 177 -2.49 -5.89 6.60
CA VAL A 177 -1.94 -6.37 7.87
C VAL A 177 -2.76 -7.57 8.38
N ARG A 178 -4.09 -7.51 8.29
CA ARG A 178 -4.93 -8.65 8.64
C ARG A 178 -4.64 -9.88 7.77
N ALA A 179 -4.44 -9.68 6.47
CA ALA A 179 -4.04 -10.75 5.55
C ALA A 179 -2.66 -11.34 5.89
N LEU A 180 -1.67 -10.51 6.26
CA LEU A 180 -0.35 -10.95 6.76
C LEU A 180 -0.48 -11.85 7.99
N LEU A 181 -1.29 -11.45 8.97
CA LEU A 181 -1.50 -12.23 10.19
C LEU A 181 -2.19 -13.57 9.91
N LEU A 182 -3.19 -13.59 9.01
CA LEU A 182 -3.85 -14.84 8.61
C LEU A 182 -2.88 -15.78 7.88
N HIS A 183 -2.03 -15.23 7.02
CA HIS A 183 -1.00 -15.99 6.32
C HIS A 183 0.01 -16.62 7.29
N GLY A 184 0.50 -15.84 8.27
CA GLY A 184 1.44 -16.34 9.28
C GLY A 184 0.87 -17.43 10.19
N ARG A 185 -0.42 -17.35 10.57
CA ARG A 185 -1.08 -18.39 11.36
C ARG A 185 -1.25 -19.69 10.58
N ALA A 186 -1.60 -19.59 9.30
CA ALA A 186 -1.74 -20.75 8.43
C ALA A 186 -0.40 -21.48 8.23
N THR A 187 0.71 -20.75 8.08
CA THR A 187 2.05 -21.36 7.92
C THR A 187 2.57 -21.99 9.22
N ALA A 188 2.27 -21.42 10.38
CA ALA A 188 2.64 -22.01 11.67
C ALA A 188 1.88 -23.31 11.96
N THR A 189 0.58 -23.36 11.65
CA THR A 189 -0.25 -24.56 11.88
C THR A 189 0.19 -25.73 11.01
N GLY A 190 0.47 -25.47 9.71
CA GLY A 190 0.95 -26.52 8.80
C GLY A 190 2.39 -26.99 9.05
N ALA A 191 3.15 -26.34 9.93
CA ALA A 191 4.47 -26.80 10.35
C ALA A 191 4.41 -27.70 11.61
N ALA A 192 3.30 -27.69 12.33
CA ALA A 192 3.09 -28.47 13.55
C ALA A 192 2.33 -29.80 13.31
N SER A 193 1.81 -30.01 12.10
CA SER A 193 1.12 -31.22 11.62
C SER A 193 2.04 -32.07 10.77
#